data_AF-A0A2V2Q3J4-F1
#
_entry.id   AF-A0A2V2Q3J4-F1
#
_cell.length_a   1.000
_cell.length_b   1.000
_cell.length_c   1.000
_cell.angle_alpha   90.00
_cell.angle_beta   90.00
_cell.angle_gamma   90.00
#
_symmetry.space_group_name_H-M   'P 1'
#
loop_
_entity.id
_entity.type
_entity.pdbx_description
1 polymer ?
#
loop_
_entity_poly.entity_id
_entity_poly.type
_entity_poly.pdbx_seq_one_letter_code
_entity_poly.pdbx_strand_id
1 'polypeptide(L)'
;MPLTRRTILTAAAAAATTPVVASTGTAQATGHRLTPASALASAPVAEPRVGSSLHARNRFDLRAEPVDLFGRELRLTQGRVHQQVAFDPVTGLAYATQIISDGRQLADEQAPVPGAERDRRGDLCINEVSPDGTVRAVMYLRGVGHGGGLGVEHTDGRPWLWLETDATPVTSGFAYGKRIGRIAFTPDAVVDAGSTLIEVFDPVPASSGTTPSLDVEHGRIGVRHGPAGAVEYRVYDLAAFKRRAFTPLYSFPVLYRTQAWCLYGDLLYQNEGSAYGPANPAPGNSWWNVYDITTGRMIERRFNTTALGLSHRETESITVRRTPDGPQLVFGFATQEPGPRRMALYGITSTTDGTGDHVPWTTLAYDTAVYTPNSGNYVPQYRQVGNRIDLHLRLSRADKAPWTNGEKVLTLPPHIRPNRTQGMVGQTTGAGVSGSLTVRWEILADGSLHLYDPRGITGWVGLDAGYFTS
;
A
#
# COMPACT_ATOMS: atom_id res chain seq x y z
N MET A 1 -35.29 -50.92 -47.21
CA MET A 1 -36.61 -50.35 -47.54
C MET A 1 -37.33 -49.98 -46.24
N PRO A 2 -38.33 -49.09 -46.26
CA PRO A 2 -38.55 -48.02 -45.27
C PRO A 2 -39.02 -48.48 -43.87
N LEU A 3 -39.01 -47.54 -42.92
CA LEU A 3 -39.84 -47.38 -41.71
C LEU A 3 -40.51 -48.65 -41.10
N THR A 4 -40.25 -48.95 -39.82
CA THR A 4 -41.19 -48.75 -38.67
C THR A 4 -40.95 -49.68 -37.45
N ARG A 5 -40.97 -49.04 -36.27
CA ARG A 5 -41.47 -49.43 -34.93
C ARG A 5 -41.49 -50.90 -34.48
N ARG A 6 -40.90 -51.13 -33.28
CA ARG A 6 -41.65 -51.68 -32.14
C ARG A 6 -41.07 -51.26 -30.78
N THR A 7 -41.98 -50.84 -29.90
CA THR A 7 -41.84 -50.35 -28.52
C THR A 7 -42.05 -51.50 -27.52
N ILE A 8 -41.49 -51.40 -26.30
CA ILE A 8 -42.08 -51.68 -24.95
C ILE A 8 -40.94 -51.35 -23.93
N LEU A 9 -40.96 -50.26 -23.13
CA LEU A 9 -41.67 -49.96 -21.87
C LEU A 9 -41.31 -50.84 -20.66
N THR A 10 -40.56 -50.27 -19.70
CA THR A 10 -40.93 -50.28 -18.26
C THR A 10 -40.27 -49.13 -17.50
N ALA A 11 -40.98 -48.65 -16.49
CA ALA A 11 -40.79 -47.41 -15.73
C ALA A 11 -40.41 -47.68 -14.26
N ALA A 12 -40.38 -46.59 -13.48
CA ALA A 12 -40.26 -46.45 -12.01
C ALA A 12 -38.81 -46.30 -11.48
N ALA A 13 -38.47 -45.38 -10.57
CA ALA A 13 -39.24 -44.36 -9.85
C ALA A 13 -38.28 -43.25 -9.37
N ALA A 14 -38.81 -42.03 -9.31
CA ALA A 14 -38.21 -40.90 -8.60
C ALA A 14 -38.46 -41.02 -7.09
N ALA A 15 -37.46 -40.65 -6.28
CA ALA A 15 -37.67 -40.26 -4.90
C ALA A 15 -36.99 -38.91 -4.69
N ALA A 16 -37.84 -37.91 -4.43
CA ALA A 16 -37.47 -36.58 -3.99
C ALA A 16 -37.02 -36.62 -2.52
N THR A 17 -36.00 -35.84 -2.16
CA THR A 17 -35.78 -35.42 -0.78
C THR A 17 -35.78 -33.90 -0.74
N THR A 18 -36.80 -33.37 -0.09
CA THR A 18 -36.99 -31.96 0.25
C THR A 18 -36.07 -31.54 1.39
N PRO A 19 -35.78 -30.23 1.52
CA PRO A 19 -34.98 -29.69 2.61
C PRO A 19 -35.83 -29.56 3.89
N VAL A 20 -35.26 -29.93 5.04
CA VAL A 20 -35.84 -29.63 6.35
C VAL A 20 -35.23 -28.34 6.88
N VAL A 21 -36.10 -27.37 7.13
CA VAL A 21 -35.85 -26.18 7.96
C VAL A 21 -36.31 -26.49 9.38
N ALA A 22 -35.48 -26.19 10.37
CA ALA A 22 -35.76 -25.83 11.78
C ALA A 22 -34.54 -26.24 12.63
N SER A 23 -34.08 -25.56 13.67
CA SER A 23 -34.57 -24.40 14.41
C SER A 23 -33.39 -23.74 15.14
N THR A 24 -33.56 -22.46 15.46
CA THR A 24 -32.83 -21.72 16.48
C THR A 24 -32.86 -22.43 17.83
N GLY A 25 -31.70 -22.63 18.44
CA GLY A 25 -31.57 -23.19 19.79
C GLY A 25 -30.21 -22.86 20.41
N THR A 26 -30.24 -22.01 21.43
CA THR A 26 -29.15 -21.55 22.29
C THR A 26 -28.47 -22.67 23.07
N ALA A 27 -27.13 -22.65 23.16
CA ALA A 27 -26.36 -23.33 24.22
C ALA A 27 -25.35 -22.32 24.77
N GLN A 28 -25.76 -21.54 25.77
CA GLN A 28 -25.53 -21.79 27.21
C GLN A 28 -24.06 -21.93 27.58
N ALA A 29 -23.56 -20.83 28.14
CA ALA A 29 -22.33 -20.73 28.90
C ALA A 29 -22.35 -21.70 30.08
N THR A 30 -21.32 -22.55 30.16
CA THR A 30 -21.01 -23.29 31.37
C THR A 30 -20.29 -22.36 32.34
N GLY A 31 -21.01 -21.96 33.38
CA GLY A 31 -20.48 -21.15 34.47
C GLY A 31 -19.45 -21.93 35.28
N HIS A 32 -18.20 -21.49 35.22
CA HIS A 32 -17.24 -21.78 36.29
C HIS A 32 -17.39 -20.71 37.37
N ARG A 33 -17.93 -21.16 38.51
CA ARG A 33 -18.12 -20.41 39.75
C ARG A 33 -16.75 -20.01 40.30
N LEU A 34 -16.40 -18.73 40.23
CA LEU A 34 -15.24 -18.17 40.95
C LEU A 34 -15.70 -17.74 42.35
N THR A 35 -15.05 -18.30 43.37
CA THR A 35 -15.13 -17.85 44.76
C THR A 35 -14.36 -16.54 44.93
N PRO A 36 -14.83 -15.60 45.78
CA PRO A 36 -14.13 -14.33 46.00
C PRO A 36 -12.96 -14.56 46.97
N ALA A 37 -11.73 -14.40 46.49
CA ALA A 37 -10.54 -14.35 47.34
C ALA A 37 -9.95 -12.92 47.30
N SER A 38 -10.06 -12.27 48.45
CA SER A 38 -9.29 -11.15 49.00
C SER A 38 -8.49 -10.25 48.05
N ALA A 39 -8.93 -8.99 47.99
CA ALA A 39 -8.16 -7.87 47.48
C ALA A 39 -6.88 -7.66 48.32
N LEU A 40 -5.72 -7.98 47.73
CA LEU A 40 -4.43 -7.45 48.15
C LEU A 40 -4.15 -6.22 47.28
N ALA A 41 -4.02 -5.07 47.93
CA ALA A 41 -3.69 -3.80 47.31
C ALA A 41 -2.33 -3.90 46.58
N SER A 42 -2.36 -3.88 45.25
CA SER A 42 -1.18 -3.71 44.41
C SER A 42 -0.81 -2.22 44.37
N ALA A 43 0.43 -1.92 44.75
CA ALA A 43 1.04 -0.61 44.58
C ALA A 43 1.00 -0.18 43.10
N PRO A 44 0.91 1.13 42.80
CA PRO A 44 0.78 1.61 41.44
C PRO A 44 2.02 1.22 40.64
N VAL A 45 1.84 0.35 39.65
CA VAL A 45 2.82 0.16 38.58
C VAL A 45 2.86 1.47 37.81
N ALA A 46 3.99 2.17 37.89
CA ALA A 46 4.23 3.36 37.10
C ALA A 46 4.06 2.98 35.62
N GLU A 47 3.06 3.57 34.95
CA GLU A 47 2.95 3.50 33.50
C GLU A 47 4.25 4.04 32.88
N PRO A 48 4.87 3.32 31.92
CA PRO A 48 5.93 3.92 31.15
C PRO A 48 5.35 5.11 30.39
N ARG A 49 5.87 6.31 30.65
CA ARG A 49 5.69 7.47 29.78
C ARG A 49 6.23 7.14 28.40
N VAL A 50 5.38 6.68 27.50
CA VAL A 50 5.71 6.54 26.08
C VAL A 50 5.62 7.91 25.44
N GLY A 51 6.77 8.58 25.40
CA GLY A 51 7.02 9.70 24.51
C GLY A 51 7.95 9.25 23.38
N SER A 52 7.63 8.18 22.64
CA SER A 52 8.26 7.97 21.33
C SER A 52 7.44 8.77 20.32
N SER A 53 7.90 9.98 20.01
CA SER A 53 7.41 10.69 18.84
C SER A 53 7.72 9.81 17.63
N LEU A 54 6.70 9.25 16.98
CA LEU A 54 6.83 8.64 15.66
C LEU A 54 7.68 9.61 14.81
N HIS A 55 8.77 9.14 14.19
CA HIS A 55 9.51 9.94 13.22
C HIS A 55 8.65 10.09 11.95
N ALA A 56 7.64 10.96 12.05
CA ALA A 56 6.56 11.05 11.08
C ALA A 56 7.03 11.47 9.68
N ARG A 57 8.26 11.99 9.55
CA ARG A 57 8.88 12.33 8.26
C ARG A 57 8.93 11.17 7.26
N ASN A 58 8.83 9.92 7.72
CA ASN A 58 8.91 8.73 6.87
C ASN A 58 7.54 8.11 6.57
N ARG A 59 6.42 8.74 6.99
CA ARG A 59 5.08 8.23 6.73
C ARG A 59 4.56 8.75 5.39
N PHE A 60 4.23 7.87 4.45
CA PHE A 60 3.53 8.27 3.21
C PHE A 60 2.06 8.65 3.44
N ASP A 61 1.57 9.70 2.77
CA ASP A 61 0.14 10.02 2.74
C ASP A 61 -0.57 9.11 1.73
N LEU A 62 -1.23 8.07 2.25
CA LEU A 62 -1.95 7.09 1.42
C LEU A 62 -3.21 7.66 0.74
N ARG A 63 -3.53 8.96 0.91
CA ARG A 63 -4.59 9.66 0.14
C ARG A 63 -4.09 10.29 -1.14
N ALA A 64 -2.78 10.47 -1.27
CA ALA A 64 -2.23 11.17 -2.39
C ALA A 64 -2.49 10.40 -3.68
N GLU A 65 -2.66 11.17 -4.76
CA GLU A 65 -2.90 10.59 -6.07
C GLU A 65 -1.66 9.79 -6.50
N PRO A 66 -1.79 8.48 -6.76
CA PRO A 66 -0.68 7.67 -7.20
C PRO A 66 -0.30 8.01 -8.63
N VAL A 67 0.99 8.01 -8.92
CA VAL A 67 1.51 8.11 -10.29
C VAL A 67 1.71 6.70 -10.85
N ASP A 68 1.20 6.42 -12.05
CA ASP A 68 1.56 5.21 -12.80
C ASP A 68 3.05 5.25 -13.13
N LEU A 69 3.80 4.29 -12.61
CA LEU A 69 5.25 4.30 -12.63
C LEU A 69 5.84 4.15 -14.04
N PHE A 70 5.15 3.41 -14.90
CA PHE A 70 5.61 3.07 -16.24
C PHE A 70 4.67 3.60 -17.34
N GLY A 71 3.56 4.24 -16.93
CA GLY A 71 2.49 4.73 -17.80
C GLY A 71 1.73 3.62 -18.54
N ARG A 72 1.91 2.35 -18.14
CA ARG A 72 1.34 1.18 -18.79
C ARG A 72 1.48 -0.09 -17.96
N GLU A 73 0.64 -1.08 -18.27
CA GLU A 73 0.80 -2.45 -17.80
C GLU A 73 1.98 -3.16 -18.50
N LEU A 74 2.92 -3.67 -17.70
CA LEU A 74 4.11 -4.38 -18.17
C LEU A 74 3.87 -5.88 -18.34
N ARG A 75 4.39 -6.42 -19.43
CA ARG A 75 4.53 -7.85 -19.62
C ARG A 75 5.90 -8.30 -19.10
N LEU A 76 5.89 -9.09 -18.04
CA LEU A 76 7.07 -9.78 -17.53
C LEU A 76 7.33 -11.09 -18.30
N THR A 77 8.44 -11.77 -18.02
CA THR A 77 8.82 -12.98 -18.75
C THR A 77 7.90 -14.16 -18.47
N GLN A 78 7.35 -14.27 -17.25
CA GLN A 78 6.37 -15.31 -16.93
C GLN A 78 4.95 -14.77 -17.17
N GLY A 79 4.03 -15.60 -17.66
CA GLY A 79 2.61 -15.26 -17.82
C GLY A 79 1.80 -15.26 -16.52
N ARG A 80 2.48 -15.30 -15.37
CA ARG A 80 1.92 -15.48 -14.02
C ARG A 80 1.91 -14.18 -13.24
N VAL A 81 1.16 -14.15 -12.15
CA VAL A 81 1.11 -13.03 -11.21
C VAL A 81 2.53 -12.76 -10.67
N HIS A 82 2.94 -11.49 -10.67
CA HIS A 82 4.13 -11.05 -9.94
C HIS A 82 3.82 -11.01 -8.44
N GLN A 83 4.80 -11.32 -7.59
CA GLN A 83 4.56 -11.52 -6.15
C GLN A 83 5.10 -10.34 -5.31
N GLN A 84 6.30 -9.86 -5.64
CA GLN A 84 6.93 -8.70 -5.00
C GLN A 84 7.86 -7.98 -5.97
N VAL A 85 8.10 -6.69 -5.74
CA VAL A 85 9.08 -5.85 -6.44
C VAL A 85 9.97 -5.15 -5.43
N ALA A 86 11.25 -5.00 -5.77
CA ALA A 86 12.19 -4.15 -5.05
C ALA A 86 13.11 -3.43 -6.04
N PHE A 87 13.66 -2.28 -5.62
CA PHE A 87 14.48 -1.43 -6.48
C PHE A 87 15.91 -1.39 -6.00
N ASP A 88 16.85 -1.45 -6.93
CA ASP A 88 18.25 -1.15 -6.65
C ASP A 88 18.40 0.35 -6.35
N PRO A 89 18.85 0.73 -5.14
CA PRO A 89 18.95 2.13 -4.73
C PRO A 89 20.02 2.92 -5.50
N VAL A 90 20.90 2.25 -6.25
CA VAL A 90 21.95 2.90 -7.04
C VAL A 90 21.55 3.05 -8.51
N THR A 91 21.05 1.98 -9.13
CA THR A 91 20.76 1.97 -10.57
C THR A 91 19.31 2.33 -10.90
N GLY A 92 18.40 2.26 -9.94
CA GLY A 92 16.96 2.44 -10.15
C GLY A 92 16.28 1.29 -10.90
N LEU A 93 17.01 0.20 -11.19
CA LEU A 93 16.44 -1.02 -11.76
C LEU A 93 15.49 -1.68 -10.77
N ALA A 94 14.35 -2.16 -11.27
CA ALA A 94 13.40 -2.93 -10.49
C ALA A 94 13.64 -4.43 -10.68
N TYR A 95 13.46 -5.21 -9.61
CA TYR A 95 13.53 -6.66 -9.62
C TYR A 95 12.17 -7.20 -9.19
N ALA A 96 11.54 -8.02 -10.04
CA ALA A 96 10.19 -8.53 -9.82
C ALA A 96 10.17 -10.06 -9.76
N THR A 97 9.61 -10.63 -8.69
CA THR A 97 9.44 -12.07 -8.52
C THR A 97 8.19 -12.56 -9.24
N GLN A 98 8.30 -13.70 -9.93
CA GLN A 98 7.17 -14.47 -10.48
C GLN A 98 7.44 -15.94 -10.27
N ILE A 99 6.41 -16.74 -10.00
CA ILE A 99 6.59 -18.19 -10.07
C ILE A 99 6.74 -18.60 -11.54
N ILE A 100 7.69 -19.49 -11.86
CA ILE A 100 7.99 -19.93 -13.24
C ILE A 100 6.73 -20.49 -13.90
N SER A 101 6.42 -20.04 -15.12
CA SER A 101 5.21 -20.44 -15.85
C SER A 101 5.15 -21.93 -16.18
N ASP A 102 3.92 -22.42 -16.33
CA ASP A 102 3.62 -23.76 -16.83
C ASP A 102 4.32 -24.04 -18.16
N GLY A 103 4.93 -25.22 -18.29
CA GLY A 103 5.62 -25.65 -19.50
C GLY A 103 6.93 -24.90 -19.81
N ARG A 104 7.39 -23.98 -18.95
CA ARG A 104 8.71 -23.36 -19.12
C ARG A 104 9.79 -24.39 -18.78
N GLN A 105 10.56 -24.76 -19.79
CA GLN A 105 11.80 -25.54 -19.66
C GLN A 105 12.98 -24.57 -19.43
N LEU A 106 13.77 -24.82 -18.40
CA LEU A 106 15.04 -24.15 -18.15
C LEU A 106 16.18 -24.84 -18.89
N ALA A 107 17.32 -24.14 -19.04
CA ALA A 107 18.42 -24.59 -19.88
C ALA A 107 19.04 -25.93 -19.44
N ASP A 108 18.94 -26.27 -18.15
CA ASP A 108 19.47 -27.50 -17.55
C ASP A 108 18.41 -28.60 -17.36
N GLU A 109 17.18 -28.38 -17.83
CA GLU A 109 16.08 -29.33 -17.70
C GLU A 109 15.92 -30.18 -18.96
N GLN A 110 15.64 -31.47 -18.76
CA GLN A 110 15.46 -32.42 -19.87
C GLN A 110 14.10 -32.28 -20.56
N ALA A 111 13.10 -31.72 -19.89
CA ALA A 111 11.75 -31.54 -20.41
C ALA A 111 11.06 -30.34 -19.74
N PRO A 112 10.01 -29.77 -20.37
CA PRO A 112 9.13 -28.80 -19.74
C PRO A 112 8.57 -29.28 -18.40
N VAL A 113 8.57 -28.39 -17.40
CA VAL A 113 8.05 -28.68 -16.06
C VAL A 113 6.64 -28.10 -15.91
N PRO A 114 5.64 -28.88 -15.44
CA PRO A 114 4.30 -28.37 -15.17
C PRO A 114 4.28 -27.26 -14.11
N GLY A 115 3.38 -26.29 -14.27
CA GLY A 115 3.25 -25.15 -13.37
C GLY A 115 2.91 -25.56 -11.94
N ALA A 116 2.07 -26.58 -11.78
CA ALA A 116 1.76 -27.15 -10.46
C ALA A 116 2.99 -27.77 -9.77
N GLU A 117 3.99 -28.25 -10.53
CA GLU A 117 5.26 -28.69 -9.95
C GLU A 117 6.13 -27.50 -9.55
N ARG A 118 6.16 -26.43 -10.35
CA ARG A 118 6.83 -25.16 -9.98
C ARG A 118 6.27 -24.58 -8.68
N ASP A 119 4.94 -24.62 -8.52
CA ASP A 119 4.23 -24.15 -7.32
C ASP A 119 4.62 -24.99 -6.10
N ARG A 120 4.58 -26.32 -6.25
CA ARG A 120 4.92 -27.26 -5.19
C ARG A 120 6.37 -27.22 -4.78
N ARG A 121 7.29 -26.81 -5.66
CA ARG A 121 8.73 -26.67 -5.35
C ARG A 121 9.09 -25.28 -4.84
N GLY A 122 8.37 -24.24 -5.25
CA GLY A 122 8.74 -22.85 -4.98
C GLY A 122 9.80 -22.34 -5.95
N ASP A 123 9.56 -22.57 -7.25
CA ASP A 123 10.48 -22.18 -8.31
C ASP A 123 10.12 -20.78 -8.87
N LEU A 124 11.05 -19.84 -8.73
CA LEU A 124 10.87 -18.43 -9.08
C LEU A 124 11.68 -18.01 -10.31
N CYS A 125 11.15 -17.03 -11.03
CA CYS A 125 11.83 -16.20 -11.99
C CYS A 125 11.91 -14.77 -11.41
N ILE A 126 13.10 -14.21 -11.41
CA ILE A 126 13.35 -12.81 -11.09
C ILE A 126 13.53 -12.06 -12.40
N ASN A 127 12.73 -11.03 -12.64
CA ASN A 127 12.84 -10.16 -13.80
C ASN A 127 13.62 -8.90 -13.40
N GLU A 128 14.66 -8.53 -14.15
CA GLU A 128 15.26 -7.20 -14.08
C GLU A 128 14.54 -6.26 -15.05
N VAL A 129 14.00 -5.16 -14.54
CA VAL A 129 13.19 -4.20 -15.28
C VAL A 129 13.82 -2.82 -15.19
N SER A 130 14.02 -2.19 -16.33
CA SER A 130 14.54 -0.82 -16.42
C SER A 130 13.52 0.25 -16.00
N PRO A 131 13.97 1.49 -15.71
CA PRO A 131 13.05 2.57 -15.35
C PRO A 131 11.97 2.88 -16.39
N ASP A 132 12.19 2.55 -17.67
CA ASP A 132 11.18 2.73 -18.72
C ASP A 132 10.17 1.57 -18.83
N GLY A 133 10.34 0.52 -18.01
CA GLY A 133 9.51 -0.67 -17.98
C GLY A 133 9.97 -1.81 -18.89
N THR A 134 11.14 -1.71 -19.55
CA THR A 134 11.68 -2.79 -20.38
C THR A 134 12.30 -3.88 -19.50
N VAL A 135 11.87 -5.13 -19.69
CA VAL A 135 12.51 -6.31 -19.08
C VAL A 135 13.84 -6.56 -19.79
N ARG A 136 14.95 -6.54 -19.04
CA ARG A 136 16.31 -6.61 -19.58
C ARG A 136 16.94 -8.00 -19.47
N ALA A 137 16.66 -8.67 -18.35
CA ALA A 137 17.23 -9.96 -18.02
C ALA A 137 16.32 -10.72 -17.06
N VAL A 138 16.57 -12.02 -16.93
CA VAL A 138 15.94 -12.86 -15.91
C VAL A 138 16.96 -13.69 -15.16
N MET A 139 16.62 -14.13 -13.95
CA MET A 139 17.34 -15.15 -13.20
C MET A 139 16.32 -16.17 -12.69
N TYR A 140 16.65 -17.46 -12.70
CA TYR A 140 15.79 -18.53 -12.23
C TYR A 140 16.32 -19.11 -10.93
N LEU A 141 15.45 -19.22 -9.93
CA LEU A 141 15.76 -19.73 -8.60
C LEU A 141 14.82 -20.90 -8.29
N ARG A 142 15.34 -22.11 -8.13
CA ARG A 142 14.52 -23.30 -7.83
C ARG A 142 14.53 -23.63 -6.35
N GLY A 143 13.40 -24.08 -5.83
CA GLY A 143 13.29 -24.50 -4.43
C GLY A 143 13.41 -23.37 -3.40
N VAL A 144 13.21 -22.11 -3.79
CA VAL A 144 13.43 -20.96 -2.91
C VAL A 144 12.18 -20.53 -2.15
N GLY A 145 10.99 -20.64 -2.76
CA GLY A 145 9.71 -20.33 -2.09
C GLY A 145 8.69 -19.67 -3.02
N HIS A 146 7.83 -18.81 -2.47
CA HIS A 146 6.69 -18.24 -3.19
C HIS A 146 6.99 -16.87 -3.82
N GLY A 147 7.98 -16.13 -3.32
CA GLY A 147 8.40 -14.82 -3.79
C GLY A 147 7.71 -13.64 -3.09
N GLY A 148 7.13 -13.85 -1.89
CA GLY A 148 6.32 -12.86 -1.18
C GLY A 148 7.10 -11.78 -0.42
N GLY A 149 8.43 -11.87 -0.40
CA GLY A 149 9.31 -10.83 0.11
C GLY A 149 10.59 -10.74 -0.71
N LEU A 150 11.04 -9.50 -0.92
CA LEU A 150 12.20 -9.18 -1.73
C LEU A 150 12.84 -7.89 -1.19
N GLY A 151 14.16 -7.86 -1.16
CA GLY A 151 14.96 -6.66 -0.96
C GLY A 151 16.12 -6.64 -1.94
N VAL A 152 16.58 -5.45 -2.30
CA VAL A 152 17.75 -5.27 -3.16
C VAL A 152 18.76 -4.41 -2.42
N GLU A 153 19.98 -4.92 -2.34
CA GLU A 153 21.14 -4.21 -1.85
C GLU A 153 22.15 -4.04 -2.98
N HIS A 154 22.76 -2.87 -3.11
CA HIS A 154 23.86 -2.68 -4.06
C HIS A 154 25.19 -2.81 -3.31
N THR A 155 26.03 -3.79 -3.68
CA THR A 155 27.34 -4.00 -3.06
C THR A 155 28.35 -4.39 -4.12
N ASP A 156 29.52 -3.76 -4.09
CA ASP A 156 30.62 -4.00 -5.03
C ASP A 156 30.19 -3.91 -6.50
N GLY A 157 29.41 -2.86 -6.82
CA GLY A 157 28.93 -2.59 -8.18
C GLY A 157 27.86 -3.57 -8.70
N ARG A 158 27.27 -4.40 -7.83
CA ARG A 158 26.30 -5.43 -8.22
C ARG A 158 25.05 -5.43 -7.33
N PRO A 159 23.87 -5.73 -7.89
CA PRO A 159 22.64 -5.99 -7.15
C PRO A 159 22.71 -7.35 -6.43
N TRP A 160 22.47 -7.34 -5.13
CA TRP A 160 22.28 -8.50 -4.27
C TRP A 160 20.83 -8.56 -3.83
N LEU A 161 20.18 -9.68 -4.14
CA LEU A 161 18.79 -9.95 -3.82
C LEU A 161 18.69 -10.64 -2.47
N TRP A 162 17.78 -10.15 -1.64
CA TRP A 162 17.36 -10.76 -0.40
C TRP A 162 15.96 -11.33 -0.59
N LEU A 163 15.78 -12.64 -0.41
CA LEU A 163 14.50 -13.31 -0.61
C LEU A 163 14.38 -14.52 0.31
N GLU A 164 13.22 -15.17 0.31
CA GLU A 164 13.06 -16.47 0.97
C GLU A 164 13.88 -17.57 0.25
N THR A 165 14.32 -18.59 0.99
CA THR A 165 15.04 -19.77 0.45
C THR A 165 14.71 -21.04 1.22
N ASP A 166 15.23 -22.17 0.71
CA ASP A 166 15.15 -23.51 1.29
C ASP A 166 13.71 -23.96 1.50
N ALA A 167 12.85 -23.80 0.49
CA ALA A 167 11.47 -24.24 0.58
C ALA A 167 11.38 -25.78 0.70
N THR A 168 10.43 -26.26 1.50
CA THR A 168 10.10 -27.69 1.51
C THR A 168 9.03 -27.94 0.44
N PRO A 169 9.25 -28.86 -0.51
CA PRO A 169 8.21 -29.18 -1.48
C PRO A 169 6.92 -29.66 -0.84
N VAL A 170 5.78 -29.22 -1.35
CA VAL A 170 4.44 -29.59 -0.86
C VAL A 170 3.73 -30.51 -1.85
N THR A 171 2.70 -31.23 -1.42
CA THR A 171 1.91 -32.12 -2.29
C THR A 171 0.81 -31.40 -3.06
N SER A 172 0.38 -30.23 -2.59
CA SER A 172 -0.57 -29.34 -3.25
C SER A 172 -0.36 -27.89 -2.80
N GLY A 173 -0.77 -26.94 -3.64
CA GLY A 173 -0.59 -25.51 -3.38
C GLY A 173 0.85 -25.03 -3.61
N PHE A 174 1.27 -24.05 -2.80
CA PHE A 174 2.53 -23.34 -2.96
C PHE A 174 3.51 -23.68 -1.85
N ALA A 175 4.77 -23.91 -2.20
CA ALA A 175 5.85 -24.00 -1.23
C ALA A 175 6.32 -22.61 -0.80
N TYR A 176 6.67 -22.49 0.47
CA TYR A 176 7.20 -21.26 1.07
C TYR A 176 8.58 -21.54 1.65
N GLY A 177 9.47 -20.55 1.57
CA GLY A 177 10.80 -20.60 2.13
C GLY A 177 10.77 -20.63 3.65
N LYS A 178 11.80 -21.26 4.22
CA LYS A 178 12.00 -21.41 5.68
C LYS A 178 13.07 -20.46 6.22
N ARG A 179 13.86 -19.86 5.32
CA ARG A 179 15.05 -19.08 5.63
C ARG A 179 15.16 -17.88 4.70
N ILE A 180 16.08 -16.97 5.01
CA ILE A 180 16.40 -15.83 4.16
C ILE A 180 17.67 -16.15 3.36
N GLY A 181 17.60 -16.02 2.04
CA GLY A 181 18.72 -16.13 1.12
C GLY A 181 19.21 -14.75 0.67
N ARG A 182 20.51 -14.62 0.46
CA ARG A 182 21.16 -13.47 -0.18
C ARG A 182 22.00 -13.95 -1.36
N ILE A 183 21.73 -13.44 -2.56
CA ILE A 183 22.40 -13.87 -3.80
C ILE A 183 22.62 -12.70 -4.75
N ALA A 184 23.76 -12.66 -5.44
CA ALA A 184 24.00 -11.68 -6.49
C ALA A 184 23.14 -12.01 -7.72
N PHE A 185 22.38 -11.04 -8.22
CA PHE A 185 21.62 -11.25 -9.45
C PHE A 185 22.59 -11.47 -10.62
N THR A 186 22.38 -12.57 -11.33
CA THR A 186 23.19 -12.94 -12.49
C THR A 186 22.25 -13.25 -13.65
N PRO A 187 22.30 -12.48 -14.75
CA PRO A 187 21.47 -12.71 -15.93
C PRO A 187 21.57 -14.16 -16.43
N ASP A 188 20.41 -14.71 -16.77
CA ASP A 188 20.16 -16.06 -17.30
C ASP A 188 20.61 -17.23 -16.42
N ALA A 189 21.07 -16.96 -15.20
CA ALA A 189 21.48 -18.01 -14.28
C ALA A 189 20.27 -18.84 -13.81
N VAL A 190 20.50 -20.15 -13.64
CA VAL A 190 19.61 -21.08 -12.96
C VAL A 190 20.33 -21.52 -11.69
N VAL A 191 19.74 -21.25 -10.52
CA VAL A 191 20.35 -21.55 -9.22
C VAL A 191 19.37 -22.31 -8.33
N ASP A 192 19.84 -23.39 -7.74
CA ASP A 192 19.07 -24.18 -6.78
C ASP A 192 19.27 -23.69 -5.34
N ALA A 193 18.21 -23.78 -4.53
CA ALA A 193 18.34 -23.72 -3.08
C ALA A 193 19.38 -24.73 -2.57
N GLY A 194 20.16 -24.35 -1.56
CA GLY A 194 21.31 -25.12 -1.08
C GLY A 194 22.60 -24.97 -1.89
N SER A 195 22.56 -24.28 -3.04
CA SER A 195 23.78 -23.88 -3.75
C SER A 195 24.65 -22.95 -2.89
N THR A 196 25.97 -23.06 -3.01
CA THR A 196 26.94 -22.16 -2.35
C THR A 196 26.86 -20.71 -2.86
N LEU A 197 26.14 -20.47 -3.96
CA LEU A 197 25.86 -19.13 -4.48
C LEU A 197 24.84 -18.36 -3.63
N ILE A 198 24.01 -19.06 -2.85
CA ILE A 198 23.04 -18.45 -1.95
C ILE A 198 23.63 -18.42 -0.55
N GLU A 199 23.88 -17.24 -0.02
CA GLU A 199 24.18 -17.09 1.40
C GLU A 199 22.88 -17.25 2.19
N VAL A 200 22.88 -18.15 3.18
CA VAL A 200 21.66 -18.50 3.94
C VAL A 200 21.71 -17.98 5.37
N PHE A 201 20.60 -17.42 5.82
CA PHE A 201 20.34 -16.91 7.16
C PHE A 201 19.08 -17.55 7.75
N ASP A 202 19.16 -18.01 9.00
CA ASP A 202 18.07 -18.69 9.71
C ASP A 202 17.69 -17.91 11.00
N PRO A 203 17.05 -16.73 10.86
CA PRO A 203 16.75 -15.86 12.00
C PRO A 203 15.64 -16.39 12.91
N VAL A 204 14.83 -17.33 12.40
CA VAL A 204 13.75 -17.97 13.15
C VAL A 204 13.76 -19.47 12.83
N PRO A 205 14.62 -20.25 13.53
CA PRO A 205 14.72 -21.68 13.32
C PRO A 205 13.37 -22.38 13.42
N ALA A 206 13.17 -23.38 12.56
CA ALA A 206 11.93 -24.16 12.42
C ALA A 206 10.69 -23.37 11.97
N SER A 207 10.84 -22.12 11.50
CA SER A 207 9.74 -21.38 10.89
C SER A 207 9.52 -21.75 9.42
N SER A 208 8.42 -21.24 8.86
CA SER A 208 8.05 -21.33 7.45
C SER A 208 7.39 -20.01 7.03
N GLY A 209 7.20 -19.80 5.73
CA GLY A 209 6.66 -18.52 5.23
C GLY A 209 7.58 -17.35 5.54
N THR A 210 8.88 -17.62 5.61
CA THR A 210 9.90 -16.67 6.08
C THR A 210 10.33 -15.78 4.94
N THR A 211 9.84 -14.54 4.90
CA THR A 211 10.06 -13.58 3.82
C THR A 211 10.78 -12.34 4.36
N PRO A 212 11.70 -11.72 3.59
CA PRO A 212 12.39 -10.51 4.02
C PRO A 212 11.74 -9.24 3.47
N SER A 213 12.00 -8.12 4.15
CA SER A 213 11.94 -6.77 3.57
C SER A 213 13.16 -5.97 4.02
N LEU A 214 13.83 -5.31 3.08
CA LEU A 214 15.09 -4.62 3.33
C LEU A 214 14.91 -3.11 3.35
N ASP A 215 15.41 -2.46 4.39
CA ASP A 215 15.49 -1.01 4.51
C ASP A 215 16.96 -0.61 4.72
N VAL A 216 17.67 -0.50 3.60
CA VAL A 216 19.10 -0.18 3.59
C VAL A 216 19.36 1.23 4.14
N GLU A 217 18.43 2.17 3.91
CA GLU A 217 18.57 3.56 4.33
C GLU A 217 18.62 3.70 5.86
N HIS A 218 17.82 2.90 6.57
CA HIS A 218 17.79 2.90 8.03
C HIS A 218 18.56 1.73 8.66
N GLY A 219 19.28 0.94 7.85
CA GLY A 219 20.10 -0.18 8.31
C GLY A 219 19.28 -1.31 8.94
N ARG A 220 18.08 -1.60 8.43
CA ARG A 220 17.17 -2.59 9.01
C ARG A 220 16.77 -3.67 8.00
N ILE A 221 16.45 -4.85 8.54
CA ILE A 221 15.78 -5.92 7.79
C ILE A 221 14.57 -6.41 8.60
N GLY A 222 13.41 -6.42 7.95
CA GLY A 222 12.24 -7.09 8.46
C GLY A 222 12.23 -8.56 8.04
N VAL A 223 11.70 -9.42 8.90
CA VAL A 223 11.37 -10.81 8.61
C VAL A 223 9.92 -11.06 9.00
N ARG A 224 9.09 -11.45 8.04
CA ARG A 224 7.75 -12.00 8.29
C ARG A 224 7.85 -13.51 8.30
N HIS A 225 7.31 -14.18 9.31
CA HIS A 225 7.40 -15.63 9.42
C HIS A 225 6.22 -16.23 10.18
N GLY A 226 6.07 -17.55 10.11
CA GLY A 226 5.07 -18.31 10.85
C GLY A 226 3.89 -18.78 9.99
N PRO A 227 3.09 -19.72 10.51
CA PRO A 227 1.93 -20.24 9.80
C PRO A 227 0.80 -19.21 9.75
N ALA A 228 -0.13 -19.38 8.82
CA ALA A 228 -1.34 -18.57 8.75
C ALA A 228 -2.07 -18.53 10.11
N GLY A 229 -2.43 -17.33 10.58
CA GLY A 229 -3.09 -17.11 11.87
C GLY A 229 -2.14 -16.93 13.08
N ALA A 230 -0.85 -17.23 12.93
CA ALA A 230 0.18 -16.97 13.94
C ALA A 230 1.43 -16.32 13.32
N VAL A 231 1.22 -15.51 12.29
CA VAL A 231 2.29 -14.81 11.58
C VAL A 231 2.79 -13.65 12.43
N GLU A 232 4.10 -13.45 12.47
CA GLU A 232 4.79 -12.38 13.18
C GLU A 232 5.71 -11.60 12.23
N TYR A 233 5.83 -10.29 12.46
CA TYR A 233 6.91 -9.47 11.93
C TYR A 233 8.00 -9.31 13.00
N ARG A 234 9.25 -9.52 12.60
CA ARG A 234 10.45 -9.21 13.38
C ARG A 234 11.32 -8.22 12.63
N VAL A 235 11.84 -7.22 13.32
CA VAL A 235 12.76 -6.23 12.74
C VAL A 235 14.13 -6.39 13.38
N TYR A 236 15.18 -6.43 12.57
CA TYR A 236 16.56 -6.62 13.00
C TYR A 236 17.45 -5.48 12.49
N ASP A 237 18.57 -5.25 13.17
CA ASP A 237 19.70 -4.49 12.63
C ASP A 237 20.33 -5.29 11.48
N LEU A 238 20.47 -4.65 10.30
CA LEU A 238 20.94 -5.32 9.09
C LEU A 238 22.41 -5.76 9.20
N ALA A 239 23.25 -4.97 9.85
CA ALA A 239 24.67 -5.30 9.99
C ALA A 239 24.86 -6.52 10.91
N ALA A 240 24.13 -6.57 12.03
CA ALA A 240 24.07 -7.72 12.93
C ALA A 240 23.51 -8.96 12.22
N PHE A 241 22.44 -8.79 11.43
CA PHE A 241 21.83 -9.87 10.67
C PHE A 241 22.83 -10.52 9.70
N LYS A 242 23.60 -9.73 8.95
CA LYS A 242 24.68 -10.24 8.06
C LYS A 242 25.77 -11.01 8.81
N ARG A 243 26.04 -10.65 10.07
CA ARG A 243 26.95 -11.39 10.97
C ARG A 243 26.30 -12.59 11.64
N ARG A 244 25.07 -12.97 11.25
CA ARG A 244 24.28 -14.07 11.83
C ARG A 244 23.93 -13.87 13.30
N ALA A 245 23.80 -12.62 13.74
CA ALA A 245 23.34 -12.26 15.07
C ALA A 245 21.87 -11.84 15.01
N PHE A 246 20.98 -12.75 15.41
CA PHE A 246 19.53 -12.63 15.19
C PHE A 246 18.74 -12.21 16.43
N THR A 247 19.13 -11.10 17.06
CA THR A 247 18.34 -10.48 18.14
C THR A 247 17.38 -9.46 17.53
N PRO A 248 16.04 -9.65 17.60
CA PRO A 248 15.11 -8.69 17.05
C PRO A 248 15.13 -7.40 17.87
N LEU A 249 15.10 -6.26 17.18
CA LEU A 249 14.85 -4.93 17.75
C LEU A 249 13.39 -4.79 18.15
N TYR A 250 12.50 -5.30 17.29
CA TYR A 250 11.04 -5.26 17.48
C TYR A 250 10.40 -6.56 16.99
N SER A 251 9.28 -6.94 17.61
CA SER A 251 8.49 -8.13 17.29
C SER A 251 7.02 -7.85 17.54
N PHE A 252 6.15 -8.14 16.57
CA PHE A 252 4.71 -7.91 16.72
C PHE A 252 3.88 -8.77 15.74
N PRO A 253 2.64 -9.15 16.12
CA PRO A 253 1.81 -10.02 15.29
C PRO A 253 1.29 -9.31 14.03
N VAL A 254 1.12 -10.09 12.97
CA VAL A 254 0.40 -9.62 11.76
C VAL A 254 -1.11 -9.68 12.03
N LEU A 255 -1.83 -8.59 11.78
CA LEU A 255 -3.27 -8.50 12.07
C LEU A 255 -4.17 -8.88 10.88
N TYR A 256 -3.68 -8.71 9.65
CA TYR A 256 -4.45 -8.91 8.42
C TYR A 256 -3.72 -9.87 7.46
N ARG A 257 -4.46 -10.46 6.51
CA ARG A 257 -3.83 -11.29 5.48
C ARG A 257 -2.82 -10.47 4.68
N THR A 258 -1.62 -10.99 4.51
CA THR A 258 -0.54 -10.33 3.76
C THR A 258 -0.52 -10.86 2.33
N GLN A 259 -0.65 -9.97 1.34
CA GLN A 259 -0.24 -10.24 -0.05
C GLN A 259 1.23 -9.84 -0.24
N ALA A 260 1.57 -8.61 0.14
CA ALA A 260 2.92 -8.08 0.12
C ALA A 260 3.12 -7.10 1.28
N TRP A 261 4.38 -6.82 1.62
CA TRP A 261 4.72 -5.91 2.69
C TRP A 261 6.12 -5.31 2.52
N CYS A 262 6.37 -4.15 3.13
CA CYS A 262 7.71 -3.58 3.24
C CYS A 262 7.96 -2.83 4.55
N LEU A 263 9.21 -2.82 4.99
CA LEU A 263 9.73 -2.00 6.07
C LEU A 263 10.30 -0.69 5.52
N TYR A 264 10.00 0.44 6.17
CA TYR A 264 10.66 1.73 5.90
C TYR A 264 10.66 2.64 7.14
N GLY A 265 11.84 2.99 7.64
CA GLY A 265 12.00 3.71 8.89
C GLY A 265 11.37 2.95 10.05
N ASP A 266 10.56 3.66 10.85
CA ASP A 266 9.80 3.09 11.97
C ASP A 266 8.43 2.53 11.58
N LEU A 267 8.19 2.34 10.27
CA LEU A 267 6.91 1.92 9.74
C LEU A 267 7.01 0.64 8.92
N LEU A 268 5.95 -0.17 8.99
CA LEU A 268 5.74 -1.31 8.12
C LEU A 268 4.46 -1.09 7.32
N TYR A 269 4.56 -1.22 6.00
CA TYR A 269 3.45 -1.13 5.05
C TYR A 269 3.08 -2.52 4.59
N GLN A 270 1.79 -2.83 4.55
CA GLN A 270 1.28 -4.12 4.12
C GLN A 270 0.11 -3.92 3.16
N ASN A 271 0.08 -4.70 2.07
CA ASN A 271 -1.08 -4.88 1.23
C ASN A 271 -1.87 -6.13 1.67
N GLU A 272 -3.17 -6.00 1.70
CA GLU A 272 -4.16 -7.08 1.89
C GLU A 272 -5.14 -7.03 0.72
N GLY A 273 -5.58 -8.20 0.23
CA GLY A 273 -6.67 -8.30 -0.74
C GLY A 273 -6.56 -9.56 -1.57
N SER A 274 -7.53 -9.75 -2.45
CA SER A 274 -7.55 -10.83 -3.44
C SER A 274 -7.82 -10.26 -4.83
N ALA A 275 -7.56 -11.05 -5.86
CA ALA A 275 -7.97 -10.74 -7.23
C ALA A 275 -9.47 -10.42 -7.35
N TYR A 276 -9.83 -9.59 -8.34
CA TYR A 276 -11.21 -9.50 -8.80
C TYR A 276 -11.75 -10.87 -9.25
N GLY A 277 -13.02 -11.13 -8.93
CA GLY A 277 -13.73 -12.33 -9.34
C GLY A 277 -15.13 -12.42 -8.75
N PRO A 278 -15.87 -13.51 -8.95
CA PRO A 278 -17.24 -13.67 -8.44
C PRO A 278 -17.36 -13.47 -6.91
N ALA A 279 -16.35 -13.89 -6.15
CA ALA A 279 -16.28 -13.73 -4.70
C ALA A 279 -15.70 -12.38 -4.24
N ASN A 280 -15.18 -11.58 -5.16
CA ASN A 280 -14.57 -10.27 -4.90
C ASN A 280 -14.79 -9.34 -6.10
N PRO A 281 -16.05 -8.95 -6.39
CA PRO A 281 -16.34 -8.07 -7.51
C PRO A 281 -15.78 -6.67 -7.28
N ALA A 282 -15.66 -5.87 -8.34
CA ALA A 282 -15.29 -4.46 -8.22
C ALA A 282 -16.20 -3.74 -7.20
N PRO A 283 -15.67 -2.88 -6.31
CA PRO A 283 -14.31 -2.32 -6.33
C PRO A 283 -13.23 -3.22 -5.67
N GLY A 284 -13.58 -4.44 -5.27
CA GLY A 284 -12.71 -5.42 -4.62
C GLY A 284 -12.38 -5.08 -3.17
N ASN A 285 -11.28 -5.64 -2.67
CA ASN A 285 -10.88 -5.58 -1.27
C ASN A 285 -9.38 -5.32 -1.07
N SER A 286 -8.75 -4.49 -1.91
CA SER A 286 -7.35 -4.10 -1.72
C SER A 286 -7.25 -3.04 -0.61
N TRP A 287 -6.50 -3.35 0.46
CA TRP A 287 -6.27 -2.48 1.61
C TRP A 287 -4.78 -2.29 1.87
N TRP A 288 -4.41 -1.07 2.22
CA TRP A 288 -3.15 -0.75 2.88
C TRP A 288 -3.33 -0.81 4.39
N ASN A 289 -2.38 -1.44 5.07
CA ASN A 289 -2.25 -1.45 6.51
C ASN A 289 -0.86 -0.91 6.88
N VAL A 290 -0.80 0.03 7.82
CA VAL A 290 0.45 0.66 8.29
C VAL A 290 0.61 0.38 9.77
N TYR A 291 1.76 -0.18 10.14
CA TYR A 291 2.13 -0.47 11.52
C TYR A 291 3.26 0.46 11.96
N ASP A 292 3.19 0.94 13.19
CA ASP A 292 4.36 1.47 13.91
C ASP A 292 5.12 0.28 14.50
N ILE A 293 6.36 0.07 14.05
CA ILE A 293 7.14 -1.09 14.45
C ILE A 293 7.57 -1.04 15.92
N THR A 294 7.68 0.17 16.50
CA THR A 294 8.17 0.36 17.86
C THR A 294 7.14 -0.04 18.91
N THR A 295 5.86 0.11 18.56
CA THR A 295 4.72 -0.26 19.41
C THR A 295 4.00 -1.51 18.94
N GLY A 296 4.25 -1.97 17.70
CA GLY A 296 3.53 -3.06 17.05
C GLY A 296 2.08 -2.73 16.69
N ARG A 297 1.64 -1.48 16.85
CA ARG A 297 0.25 -1.07 16.63
C ARG A 297 0.03 -0.74 15.16
N MET A 298 -1.10 -1.18 14.61
CA MET A 298 -1.60 -0.65 13.35
C MET A 298 -2.11 0.78 13.56
N ILE A 299 -1.55 1.74 12.83
CA ILE A 299 -1.84 3.17 12.96
C ILE A 299 -2.66 3.72 11.79
N GLU A 300 -2.75 2.98 10.68
CA GLU A 300 -3.60 3.31 9.55
C GLU A 300 -4.06 2.06 8.82
N ARG A 301 -5.33 2.05 8.41
CA ARG A 301 -5.88 1.12 7.43
C ARG A 301 -6.67 1.91 6.41
N ARG A 302 -6.37 1.76 5.12
CA ARG A 302 -7.04 2.48 4.04
C ARG A 302 -7.36 1.55 2.88
N PHE A 303 -8.58 1.69 2.35
CA PHE A 303 -8.95 1.06 1.10
C PHE A 303 -8.18 1.70 -0.06
N ASN A 304 -7.53 0.88 -0.87
CA ASN A 304 -6.79 1.33 -2.04
C ASN A 304 -7.76 1.49 -3.22
N THR A 305 -8.01 2.73 -3.63
CA THR A 305 -8.88 3.09 -4.77
C THR A 305 -8.14 3.22 -6.09
N THR A 306 -6.84 2.88 -6.14
CA THR A 306 -6.02 3.02 -7.34
C THR A 306 -6.47 2.04 -8.42
N ALA A 307 -6.61 2.52 -9.65
CA ALA A 307 -6.83 1.71 -10.85
C ALA A 307 -8.02 0.73 -10.77
N LEU A 308 -9.17 1.20 -10.26
CA LEU A 308 -10.37 0.36 -10.12
C LEU A 308 -10.90 -0.22 -11.45
N GLY A 309 -10.54 0.41 -12.58
CA GLY A 309 -10.96 0.00 -13.93
C GLY A 309 -10.16 -1.16 -14.54
N LEU A 310 -9.17 -1.72 -13.86
CA LEU A 310 -8.42 -2.88 -14.35
C LEU A 310 -9.34 -4.11 -14.50
N SER A 311 -9.19 -4.88 -15.59
CA SER A 311 -10.01 -6.08 -15.84
C SER A 311 -9.71 -7.21 -14.86
N HIS A 312 -8.47 -7.26 -14.37
CA HIS A 312 -8.00 -8.08 -13.27
C HIS A 312 -7.26 -7.17 -12.30
N ARG A 313 -7.55 -7.28 -11.02
CA ARG A 313 -6.95 -6.44 -9.99
C ARG A 313 -6.65 -7.29 -8.77
N GLU A 314 -5.46 -7.86 -8.74
CA GLU A 314 -4.92 -8.55 -7.58
C GLU A 314 -3.81 -7.68 -6.98
N THR A 315 -3.96 -7.29 -5.72
CA THR A 315 -2.92 -6.46 -5.09
C THR A 315 -1.68 -7.30 -4.84
N GLU A 316 -0.57 -6.81 -5.33
CA GLU A 316 0.73 -7.47 -5.31
C GLU A 316 1.80 -6.42 -5.17
N SER A 317 2.90 -6.76 -4.52
CA SER A 317 4.01 -5.85 -4.25
C SER A 317 3.69 -4.59 -3.44
N ILE A 318 4.56 -4.29 -2.49
CA ILE A 318 4.68 -2.97 -1.87
C ILE A 318 6.11 -2.81 -1.39
N THR A 319 6.72 -1.67 -1.70
CA THR A 319 8.13 -1.38 -1.46
C THR A 319 8.37 0.12 -1.39
N VAL A 320 9.51 0.54 -0.87
CA VAL A 320 9.95 1.93 -0.96
C VAL A 320 11.17 2.00 -1.86
N ARG A 321 11.13 2.89 -2.84
CA ARG A 321 12.29 3.19 -3.68
C ARG A 321 12.82 4.58 -3.38
N ARG A 322 14.13 4.75 -3.52
CA ARG A 322 14.78 6.06 -3.48
C ARG A 322 14.61 6.76 -4.83
N THR A 323 14.26 8.04 -4.80
CA THR A 323 14.28 8.92 -5.98
C THR A 323 15.07 10.19 -5.64
N PRO A 324 15.47 10.99 -6.65
CA PRO A 324 16.09 12.30 -6.40
C PRO A 324 15.24 13.23 -5.53
N ASP A 325 13.91 13.11 -5.63
CA ASP A 325 12.94 13.95 -4.91
C ASP A 325 12.58 13.41 -3.51
N GLY A 326 13.22 12.31 -3.10
CA GLY A 326 12.95 11.63 -1.83
C GLY A 326 12.44 10.19 -2.00
N PRO A 327 12.08 9.52 -0.90
CA PRO A 327 11.54 8.18 -0.96
C PRO A 327 10.14 8.17 -1.61
N GLN A 328 9.82 7.09 -2.31
CA GLN A 328 8.51 6.88 -2.93
C GLN A 328 7.99 5.50 -2.53
N LEU A 329 6.78 5.45 -1.97
CA LEU A 329 6.07 4.19 -1.73
C LEU A 329 5.51 3.68 -3.05
N VAL A 330 6.00 2.52 -3.48
CA VAL A 330 5.57 1.84 -4.70
C VAL A 330 4.72 0.64 -4.33
N PHE A 331 3.62 0.44 -5.01
CA PHE A 331 2.75 -0.72 -4.86
C PHE A 331 2.23 -1.18 -6.22
N GLY A 332 1.78 -2.43 -6.32
CA GLY A 332 1.42 -3.03 -7.60
C GLY A 332 0.05 -3.71 -7.63
N PHE A 333 -0.36 -3.99 -8.87
CA PHE A 333 -1.44 -4.91 -9.16
C PHE A 333 -1.01 -5.90 -10.24
N ALA A 334 -1.34 -7.18 -10.05
CA ALA A 334 -1.42 -8.11 -11.16
C ALA A 334 -2.67 -7.77 -11.98
N THR A 335 -2.50 -7.74 -13.29
CA THR A 335 -3.53 -7.24 -14.22
C THR A 335 -3.79 -8.24 -15.35
N GLN A 336 -4.76 -7.87 -16.22
CA GLN A 336 -5.23 -8.62 -17.39
C GLN A 336 -5.96 -9.94 -17.10
N GLU A 337 -7.24 -10.03 -17.52
CA GLU A 337 -8.09 -11.25 -17.52
C GLU A 337 -8.93 -11.25 -18.82
N PRO A 338 -8.93 -12.35 -19.62
CA PRO A 338 -8.12 -13.54 -19.47
C PRO A 338 -6.61 -13.24 -19.61
N GLY A 339 -5.77 -14.12 -19.07
CA GLY A 339 -4.32 -13.95 -19.09
C GLY A 339 -3.70 -13.93 -20.51
N PRO A 340 -2.36 -13.76 -20.62
CA PRO A 340 -1.37 -13.80 -19.54
C PRO A 340 -1.44 -12.60 -18.61
N ARG A 341 -1.03 -12.79 -17.35
CA ARG A 341 -1.01 -11.71 -16.36
C ARG A 341 0.05 -10.67 -16.73
N ARG A 342 -0.21 -9.43 -16.32
CA ARG A 342 0.71 -8.28 -16.42
C ARG A 342 0.92 -7.65 -15.05
N MET A 343 1.87 -6.70 -14.98
CA MET A 343 2.20 -5.94 -13.77
C MET A 343 1.96 -4.45 -14.04
N ALA A 344 1.21 -3.78 -13.16
CA ALA A 344 1.16 -2.33 -13.10
C ALA A 344 1.70 -1.88 -11.74
N LEU A 345 2.61 -0.90 -11.73
CA LEU A 345 3.14 -0.30 -10.50
C LEU A 345 2.74 1.16 -10.42
N TYR A 346 2.43 1.60 -9.20
CA TYR A 346 2.02 2.97 -8.89
C TYR A 346 2.88 3.49 -7.74
N GLY A 347 3.11 4.80 -7.68
CA GLY A 347 3.97 5.42 -6.69
C GLY A 347 3.35 6.64 -6.00
N ILE A 348 3.55 6.75 -4.69
CA ILE A 348 3.18 7.89 -3.84
C ILE A 348 4.46 8.52 -3.28
N THR A 349 4.72 9.80 -3.59
CA THR A 349 5.91 10.53 -3.13
C THR A 349 5.62 11.42 -1.91
N SER A 350 4.37 11.81 -1.69
CA SER A 350 4.03 12.71 -0.59
C SER A 350 4.18 12.00 0.76
N THR A 351 5.06 12.53 1.60
CA THR A 351 5.17 12.17 3.02
C THR A 351 4.33 13.12 3.88
N THR A 352 3.73 12.61 4.94
CA THR A 352 3.04 13.39 5.95
C THR A 352 3.75 13.22 7.29
N ASP A 353 4.18 14.31 7.91
CA ASP A 353 4.62 14.31 9.31
C ASP A 353 3.44 14.25 10.31
N GLY A 354 2.22 14.01 9.82
CA GLY A 354 1.00 14.09 10.60
C GLY A 354 0.54 15.52 10.94
N THR A 355 1.31 16.56 10.60
CA THR A 355 0.94 17.98 10.82
C THR A 355 0.43 18.65 9.54
N GLY A 356 0.80 18.12 8.37
CA GLY A 356 0.36 18.63 7.07
C GLY A 356 1.25 19.73 6.49
N ASP A 357 2.35 20.07 7.15
CA ASP A 357 3.26 21.13 6.72
C ASP A 357 4.16 20.78 5.53
N HIS A 358 4.19 19.51 5.14
CA HIS A 358 4.88 19.02 3.93
C HIS A 358 3.94 18.67 2.77
N VAL A 359 2.62 18.92 2.89
CA VAL A 359 1.70 18.76 1.75
C VAL A 359 1.87 19.98 0.83
N PRO A 360 2.29 19.79 -0.43
CA PRO A 360 2.45 20.90 -1.36
C PRO A 360 1.12 21.60 -1.60
N TRP A 361 1.17 22.94 -1.69
CA TRP A 361 0.01 23.74 -2.05
C TRP A 361 -0.39 23.48 -3.50
N THR A 362 -1.68 23.24 -3.73
CA THR A 362 -2.26 23.09 -5.07
C THR A 362 -3.02 24.36 -5.42
N THR A 363 -2.72 24.97 -6.56
CA THR A 363 -3.40 26.17 -7.05
C THR A 363 -4.89 25.92 -7.29
N LEU A 364 -5.72 26.87 -6.88
CA LEU A 364 -7.15 26.92 -7.17
C LEU A 364 -7.39 27.83 -8.37
N ALA A 365 -8.28 27.41 -9.28
CA ALA A 365 -8.76 28.27 -10.34
C ALA A 365 -9.64 29.40 -9.77
N TYR A 366 -9.44 30.61 -10.28
CA TYR A 366 -10.23 31.80 -9.96
C TYR A 366 -10.31 32.69 -11.20
N ASP A 367 -11.24 33.63 -11.20
CA ASP A 367 -11.38 34.58 -12.31
C ASP A 367 -10.26 35.63 -12.25
N THR A 368 -9.24 35.42 -13.07
CA THR A 368 -8.06 36.30 -13.16
C THR A 368 -8.36 37.65 -13.83
N ALA A 369 -9.50 37.78 -14.52
CA ALA A 369 -9.94 39.08 -15.07
C ALA A 369 -10.61 39.94 -13.99
N VAL A 370 -11.18 39.31 -12.95
CA VAL A 370 -11.86 39.99 -11.85
C VAL A 370 -10.95 40.20 -10.64
N TYR A 371 -10.08 39.24 -10.33
CA TYR A 371 -9.24 39.27 -9.13
C TYR A 371 -7.75 39.20 -9.45
N THR A 372 -6.96 39.89 -8.63
CA THR A 372 -5.50 39.87 -8.70
C THR A 372 -4.91 39.51 -7.34
N PRO A 373 -3.99 38.52 -7.26
CA PRO A 373 -3.26 38.23 -6.03
C PRO A 373 -2.41 39.42 -5.59
N ASN A 374 -2.39 39.70 -4.29
CA ASN A 374 -1.55 40.77 -3.74
C ASN A 374 -0.04 40.47 -3.92
N SER A 375 0.35 39.19 -3.89
CA SER A 375 1.71 38.76 -4.24
C SER A 375 1.71 37.35 -4.81
N GLY A 376 2.82 36.94 -5.43
CA GLY A 376 3.01 35.57 -5.93
C GLY A 376 2.88 34.49 -4.84
N ASN A 377 3.09 34.82 -3.56
CA ASN A 377 2.92 33.87 -2.46
C ASN A 377 1.46 33.63 -2.07
N TYR A 378 0.53 34.48 -2.52
CA TYR A 378 -0.87 34.50 -2.09
C TYR A 378 -1.86 34.22 -3.22
N VAL A 379 -1.39 33.54 -4.29
CA VAL A 379 -2.27 32.99 -5.32
C VAL A 379 -3.22 31.99 -4.64
N PRO A 380 -4.53 31.99 -4.97
CA PRO A 380 -5.47 31.04 -4.40
C PRO A 380 -4.96 29.60 -4.50
N GLN A 381 -4.83 28.96 -3.34
CA GLN A 381 -4.32 27.60 -3.24
C GLN A 381 -4.91 26.89 -2.03
N TYR A 382 -4.87 25.56 -2.06
CA TYR A 382 -5.28 24.71 -0.96
C TYR A 382 -4.25 23.63 -0.69
N ARG A 383 -4.28 23.07 0.52
CA ARG A 383 -3.67 21.79 0.83
C ARG A 383 -4.67 20.94 1.60
N GLN A 384 -4.64 19.63 1.37
CA GLN A 384 -5.52 18.68 2.04
C GLN A 384 -4.72 17.79 2.97
N VAL A 385 -5.16 17.69 4.22
CA VAL A 385 -4.57 16.84 5.26
C VAL A 385 -5.69 16.01 5.85
N GLY A 386 -5.86 14.80 5.34
CA GLY A 386 -7.00 13.99 5.75
C GLY A 386 -8.34 14.54 5.25
N ASN A 387 -9.26 14.76 6.18
CA ASN A 387 -10.53 15.46 5.93
C ASN A 387 -10.43 16.96 6.20
N ARG A 388 -9.27 17.48 6.60
CA ARG A 388 -9.03 18.92 6.77
C ARG A 388 -8.50 19.50 5.46
N ILE A 389 -9.03 20.65 5.07
CA ILE A 389 -8.56 21.46 3.96
C ILE A 389 -8.09 22.79 4.53
N ASP A 390 -6.86 23.20 4.25
CA ASP A 390 -6.39 24.56 4.51
C ASP A 390 -6.47 25.35 3.20
N LEU A 391 -7.01 26.57 3.26
CA LEU A 391 -7.05 27.54 2.16
C LEU A 391 -6.08 28.69 2.43
N HIS A 392 -5.43 29.15 1.38
CA HIS A 392 -4.48 30.24 1.41
C HIS A 392 -4.68 31.14 0.19
N LEU A 393 -5.07 32.39 0.41
CA LEU A 393 -5.24 33.39 -0.65
C LEU A 393 -5.18 34.81 -0.10
N ARG A 394 -4.75 35.76 -0.94
CA ARG A 394 -4.98 37.21 -0.76
C ARG A 394 -5.24 37.87 -2.09
N LEU A 395 -6.46 38.35 -2.28
CA LEU A 395 -6.95 38.90 -3.54
C LEU A 395 -7.36 40.37 -3.37
N SER A 396 -7.17 41.13 -4.43
CA SER A 396 -7.81 42.44 -4.66
C SER A 396 -8.69 42.34 -5.90
N ARG A 397 -9.73 43.18 -6.02
CA ARG A 397 -10.45 43.32 -7.28
C ARG A 397 -9.61 44.09 -8.30
N ALA A 398 -9.55 43.59 -9.53
CA ALA A 398 -8.79 44.21 -10.62
C ALA A 398 -9.33 45.60 -10.99
N ASP A 399 -10.65 45.80 -10.86
CA ASP A 399 -11.35 47.06 -11.12
C ASP A 399 -11.24 48.08 -9.98
N LYS A 400 -10.65 47.70 -8.83
CA LYS A 400 -10.56 48.50 -7.59
C LYS A 400 -11.93 48.91 -7.02
N ALA A 401 -13.02 48.28 -7.46
CA ALA A 401 -14.33 48.50 -6.89
C ALA A 401 -14.40 47.94 -5.45
N PRO A 402 -15.34 48.41 -4.62
CA PRO A 402 -15.62 47.80 -3.34
C PRO A 402 -16.00 46.31 -3.46
N TRP A 403 -15.58 45.50 -2.50
CA TRP A 403 -16.09 44.13 -2.35
C TRP A 403 -17.58 44.16 -2.00
N THR A 404 -18.34 43.26 -2.61
CA THR A 404 -19.78 43.11 -2.35
C THR A 404 -20.01 42.09 -1.23
N ASN A 405 -21.01 42.34 -0.37
CA ASN A 405 -21.39 41.38 0.65
C ASN A 405 -22.01 40.12 0.02
N GLY A 406 -21.44 38.95 0.30
CA GLY A 406 -21.84 37.67 -0.29
C GLY A 406 -21.19 37.38 -1.65
N GLU A 407 -20.15 38.13 -2.03
CA GLU A 407 -19.45 37.97 -3.30
C GLU A 407 -18.79 36.58 -3.40
N LYS A 408 -19.09 35.88 -4.49
CA LYS A 408 -18.47 34.60 -4.81
C LYS A 408 -17.07 34.84 -5.38
N VAL A 409 -16.07 34.30 -4.71
CA VAL A 409 -14.66 34.47 -5.10
C VAL A 409 -14.19 33.34 -6.00
N LEU A 410 -14.48 32.09 -5.65
CA LEU A 410 -14.11 30.92 -6.45
C LEU A 410 -15.02 29.72 -6.16
N THR A 411 -14.83 28.64 -6.90
CA THR A 411 -15.46 27.34 -6.63
C THR A 411 -14.39 26.29 -6.42
N LEU A 412 -14.51 25.56 -5.32
CA LEU A 412 -13.59 24.49 -4.96
C LEU A 412 -13.82 23.23 -5.80
N PRO A 413 -12.75 22.49 -6.16
CA PRO A 413 -12.85 21.17 -6.79
C PRO A 413 -13.74 20.20 -6.01
N PRO A 414 -14.45 19.27 -6.68
CA PRO A 414 -15.39 18.35 -6.03
C PRO A 414 -14.84 17.59 -4.83
N HIS A 415 -13.57 17.16 -4.86
CA HIS A 415 -12.97 16.31 -3.82
C HIS A 415 -12.68 17.01 -2.50
N ILE A 416 -12.71 18.35 -2.47
CA ILE A 416 -12.48 19.14 -1.24
C ILE A 416 -13.73 19.86 -0.76
N ARG A 417 -14.90 19.63 -1.37
CA ARG A 417 -16.14 20.30 -0.96
C ARG A 417 -16.60 19.81 0.41
N PRO A 418 -17.06 20.69 1.31
CA PRO A 418 -17.63 20.25 2.56
C PRO A 418 -19.05 19.72 2.35
N ASN A 419 -19.48 18.79 3.19
CA ASN A 419 -20.85 18.27 3.19
C ASN A 419 -21.90 19.25 3.77
N ARG A 420 -21.43 20.34 4.40
CA ARG A 420 -22.23 21.40 5.00
C ARG A 420 -21.50 22.73 4.90
N THR A 421 -22.22 23.84 5.06
CA THR A 421 -21.61 25.17 5.08
C THR A 421 -20.55 25.29 6.18
N GLN A 422 -19.37 25.80 5.83
CA GLN A 422 -18.25 26.04 6.75
C GLN A 422 -18.00 27.55 6.87
N GLY A 423 -18.05 28.09 8.08
CA GLY A 423 -17.70 29.47 8.37
C GLY A 423 -16.23 29.61 8.75
N MET A 424 -15.56 30.63 8.21
CA MET A 424 -14.16 30.93 8.50
C MET A 424 -13.95 32.44 8.70
N VAL A 425 -12.84 32.80 9.33
CA VAL A 425 -12.44 34.19 9.56
C VAL A 425 -11.18 34.49 8.76
N GLY A 426 -11.26 35.50 7.92
CA GLY A 426 -10.15 36.01 7.11
C GLY A 426 -9.71 37.40 7.57
N GLN A 427 -8.82 38.02 6.80
CA GLN A 427 -8.28 39.35 7.04
C GLN A 427 -8.56 40.30 5.88
N THR A 428 -8.58 41.61 6.13
CA THR A 428 -8.69 42.64 5.09
C THR A 428 -7.86 43.88 5.39
N THR A 429 -7.57 44.66 4.35
CA THR A 429 -7.05 46.03 4.43
C THR A 429 -7.88 47.00 3.57
N GLY A 430 -7.63 48.32 3.67
CA GLY A 430 -8.28 49.31 2.81
C GLY A 430 -8.32 50.72 3.40
N ALA A 431 -8.87 51.67 2.64
CA ALA A 431 -9.08 53.05 3.10
C ALA A 431 -10.02 53.07 4.33
N GLY A 432 -9.61 53.77 5.39
CA GLY A 432 -10.36 53.86 6.65
C GLY A 432 -10.02 52.80 7.71
N VAL A 433 -8.97 51.99 7.50
CA VAL A 433 -8.56 50.94 8.43
C VAL A 433 -7.11 51.13 8.88
N SER A 434 -6.87 51.33 10.19
CA SER A 434 -5.54 51.24 10.81
C SER A 434 -5.27 49.84 11.36
N GLY A 435 -4.93 48.89 10.49
CA GLY A 435 -4.56 47.50 10.85
C GLY A 435 -5.22 46.43 9.99
N SER A 436 -5.03 45.14 10.32
CA SER A 436 -5.79 44.05 9.71
C SER A 436 -7.12 43.87 10.43
N LEU A 437 -8.24 44.10 9.75
CA LEU A 437 -9.58 43.76 10.26
C LEU A 437 -9.97 42.35 9.85
N THR A 438 -10.87 41.72 10.61
CA THR A 438 -11.42 40.42 10.26
C THR A 438 -12.60 40.54 9.29
N VAL A 439 -12.73 39.56 8.40
CA VAL A 439 -13.86 39.39 7.47
C VAL A 439 -14.39 37.96 7.56
N ARG A 440 -15.68 37.75 7.31
CA ARG A 440 -16.30 36.42 7.32
C ARG A 440 -16.17 35.81 5.93
N TRP A 441 -15.80 34.54 5.91
CA TRP A 441 -15.83 33.71 4.72
C TRP A 441 -16.76 32.53 4.95
N GLU A 442 -17.42 32.07 3.89
CA GLU A 442 -18.17 30.84 3.92
C GLU A 442 -17.83 29.97 2.72
N ILE A 443 -17.76 28.67 2.96
CA ILE A 443 -17.78 27.67 1.89
C ILE A 443 -19.12 26.97 1.97
N LEU A 444 -19.91 27.06 0.92
CA LEU A 444 -21.18 26.34 0.83
C LEU A 444 -20.94 24.88 0.40
N ALA A 445 -21.94 24.02 0.60
CA ALA A 445 -21.83 22.59 0.28
C ALA A 445 -21.61 22.31 -1.22
N ASP A 446 -21.95 23.24 -2.10
CA ASP A 446 -21.65 23.16 -3.53
C ASP A 446 -20.19 23.52 -3.88
N GLY A 447 -19.39 23.89 -2.88
CA GLY A 447 -17.99 24.28 -3.01
C GLY A 447 -17.78 25.77 -3.34
N SER A 448 -18.81 26.60 -3.39
CA SER A 448 -18.64 28.04 -3.61
C SER A 448 -18.05 28.72 -2.37
N LEU A 449 -16.96 29.48 -2.56
CA LEU A 449 -16.33 30.29 -1.52
C LEU A 449 -16.82 31.73 -1.63
N HIS A 450 -17.46 32.22 -0.57
CA HIS A 450 -18.07 33.53 -0.48
C HIS A 450 -17.42 34.40 0.60
N LEU A 451 -17.29 35.70 0.30
CA LEU A 451 -16.87 36.73 1.24
C LEU A 451 -18.10 37.50 1.74
N TYR A 452 -18.18 37.74 3.05
CA TYR A 452 -19.23 38.54 3.68
C TYR A 452 -18.63 39.69 4.47
N ASP A 453 -18.82 40.90 3.96
CA ASP A 453 -18.48 42.15 4.63
C ASP A 453 -19.38 43.31 4.14
N PRO A 454 -20.17 43.96 5.00
CA PRO A 454 -21.06 45.06 4.62
C PRO A 454 -20.35 46.41 4.48
N ARG A 455 -19.05 46.53 4.78
CA ARG A 455 -18.34 47.82 4.89
C ARG A 455 -17.90 48.43 3.56
N GLY A 456 -18.07 47.73 2.44
CA GLY A 456 -17.66 48.24 1.11
C GLY A 456 -16.15 48.48 1.01
N ILE A 457 -15.35 47.55 1.53
CA ILE A 457 -13.88 47.62 1.54
C ILE A 457 -13.31 47.59 0.11
N THR A 458 -12.23 48.34 -0.15
CA THR A 458 -11.59 48.44 -1.48
C THR A 458 -10.16 47.89 -1.54
N GLY A 459 -9.63 47.39 -0.42
CA GLY A 459 -8.29 46.78 -0.35
C GLY A 459 -8.29 45.27 -0.60
N TRP A 460 -7.20 44.61 -0.24
CA TRP A 460 -7.11 43.15 -0.36
C TRP A 460 -7.87 42.46 0.77
N VAL A 461 -8.47 41.30 0.44
CA VAL A 461 -9.02 40.33 1.39
C VAL A 461 -8.20 39.06 1.36
N GLY A 462 -8.04 38.43 2.51
CA GLY A 462 -7.20 37.25 2.69
C GLY A 462 -7.88 36.19 3.53
N LEU A 463 -7.51 34.94 3.25
CA LEU A 463 -7.93 33.77 4.01
C LEU A 463 -6.72 32.86 4.20
N ASP A 464 -6.40 32.61 5.46
CA ASP A 464 -5.35 31.69 5.93
C ASP A 464 -5.99 30.79 7.00
N ALA A 465 -6.88 29.89 6.57
CA ALA A 465 -7.73 29.12 7.47
C ALA A 465 -8.09 27.75 6.89
N GLY A 466 -8.46 26.81 7.76
CA GLY A 466 -8.89 25.48 7.35
C GLY A 466 -10.30 25.11 7.79
N TYR A 467 -10.88 24.13 7.11
CA TYR A 467 -12.18 23.55 7.37
C TYR A 467 -12.14 22.02 7.21
N PHE A 468 -13.19 21.32 7.64
CA PHE A 468 -13.32 19.88 7.46
C PHE A 468 -14.35 19.55 6.38
N THR A 469 -14.09 18.51 5.57
CA THR A 469 -15.02 18.05 4.53
C THR A 469 -16.22 17.26 5.07
N SER A 470 -16.10 16.76 6.32
CA SER A 470 -17.09 15.92 7.03
C SER A 470 -17.97 16.67 8.02
#